data_AF-A0A7S0Q7D9-F1
#
_entry.id   AF-A0A7S0Q7D9-F1
#
_cell.length_a   1.000
_cell.length_b   1.000
_cell.length_c   1.000
_cell.angle_alpha   90.00
_cell.angle_beta   90.00
_cell.angle_gamma   90.00
#
_symmetry.space_group_name_H-M   'P 1'
#
loop_
_entity.id
_entity.type
_entity.pdbx_description
1 polymer ?
#
loop_
_entity_poly.entity_id
_entity_poly.type
_entity_poly.pdbx_seq_one_letter_code
_entity_poly.pdbx_strand_id
1 'polypeptide(L)'
;DWLAARGMSADEGYAYFVKRTAALAIKNGRRPVQWSEVYDHFKSALPKEIIVHVWKDVTNVTAVLADGYQVLRNVGYDSTSWYLDNLNVNWEAVYSNEPCHDVP
;
A
#
# COMPACT_ATOMS: atom_id res chain seq x y z
N ASP A 1 24.24 -5.89 13.26
CA ASP A 1 25.52 -5.27 12.83
C ASP A 1 25.37 -4.18 11.78
N TRP A 2 24.71 -4.39 10.63
CA TRP A 2 24.59 -3.38 9.56
C TRP A 2 23.89 -2.06 9.95
N LEU A 3 22.77 -2.14 10.69
CA LEU A 3 22.02 -0.96 11.15
C LEU A 3 22.84 -0.12 12.13
N ALA A 4 23.44 -0.77 13.12
CA ALA A 4 24.30 -0.14 14.12
C ALA A 4 25.52 0.53 13.48
N ALA A 5 26.17 -0.11 12.49
CA ALA A 5 27.28 0.47 11.76
C ALA A 5 26.92 1.74 10.96
N ARG A 6 25.62 1.97 10.72
CA ARG A 6 25.08 3.14 10.01
C ARG A 6 24.37 4.12 10.92
N GLY A 7 24.37 3.87 12.23
CA GLY A 7 23.64 4.68 13.20
C GLY A 7 22.13 4.71 12.94
N MET A 8 21.57 3.67 12.31
CA MET A 8 20.14 3.59 11.97
C MET A 8 19.38 2.75 13.00
N SER A 9 18.20 3.22 13.38
CA SER A 9 17.15 2.44 14.00
C SER A 9 16.56 1.42 13.03
N ALA A 10 15.75 0.48 13.54
CA ALA A 10 15.01 -0.46 12.70
C ALA A 10 14.04 0.27 11.74
N ASP A 11 13.42 1.36 12.20
CA ASP A 11 12.49 2.16 11.41
C ASP A 11 13.18 2.88 10.24
N GLU A 12 14.33 3.48 10.51
CA GLU A 12 15.17 4.09 9.47
C GLU A 12 15.71 3.04 8.49
N GLY A 13 16.01 1.84 8.99
CA GLY A 13 16.37 0.69 8.16
C GLY A 13 15.23 0.29 7.21
N TYR A 14 14.00 0.24 7.72
CA TYR A 14 12.80 -0.02 6.91
C TYR A 14 12.60 1.07 5.86
N ALA A 15 12.66 2.34 6.27
CA ALA A 15 12.57 3.49 5.37
C ALA A 15 13.63 3.44 4.26
N TYR A 16 14.87 3.13 4.64
CA TYR A 16 15.97 2.98 3.69
C TYR A 16 15.66 1.89 2.67
N PHE A 17 15.22 0.71 3.12
CA PHE A 17 14.95 -0.42 2.24
C PHE A 17 13.84 -0.11 1.23
N VAL A 18 12.68 0.36 1.69
CA VAL A 18 11.52 0.60 0.81
C VAL A 18 11.77 1.75 -0.17
N LYS A 19 12.45 2.82 0.25
CA LYS A 19 12.79 3.94 -0.64
C LYS A 19 13.89 3.55 -1.63
N ARG A 20 14.90 2.81 -1.18
CA ARG A 20 16.00 2.37 -2.06
C ARG A 20 15.52 1.42 -3.14
N THR A 21 14.66 0.47 -2.80
CA THR A 21 14.09 -0.49 -3.76
C THR A 21 13.14 0.19 -4.74
N ALA A 22 12.28 1.11 -4.27
CA ALA A 22 11.44 1.93 -5.16
C ALA A 22 12.28 2.75 -6.15
N ALA A 23 13.32 3.44 -5.67
CA ALA A 23 14.21 4.22 -6.52
C ALA A 23 14.94 3.36 -7.57
N LEU A 24 15.33 2.13 -7.21
CA LEU A 24 15.93 1.18 -8.17
C LEU A 24 14.95 0.74 -9.25
N ALA A 25 13.69 0.44 -8.90
CA ALA A 25 12.66 0.11 -9.87
C ALA A 25 12.39 1.28 -10.82
N ILE A 26 12.22 2.50 -10.29
CA ILE A 26 12.02 3.73 -11.06
C ILE A 26 13.18 3.96 -12.03
N LYS A 27 14.43 3.83 -11.55
CA LYS A 27 15.64 3.96 -12.39
C LYS A 27 15.65 2.99 -13.58
N ASN A 28 15.03 1.82 -13.44
CA ASN A 28 14.93 0.82 -14.50
C ASN A 28 13.64 0.95 -15.34
N GLY A 29 12.96 2.10 -15.29
CA GLY A 29 11.72 2.35 -16.03
C GLY A 29 10.54 1.52 -15.55
N ARG A 30 10.59 1.03 -14.30
CA ARG A 30 9.50 0.26 -13.68
C ARG A 30 8.81 1.11 -12.63
N ARG A 31 7.50 0.94 -12.54
CA ARG A 31 6.69 1.61 -11.53
C ARG A 31 6.52 0.71 -10.30
N PRO A 32 6.95 1.12 -9.11
CA PRO A 32 6.80 0.30 -7.91
C PRO A 32 5.33 0.19 -7.51
N VAL A 33 4.91 -1.00 -7.11
CA VAL A 33 3.66 -1.24 -6.38
C VAL A 33 4.04 -1.65 -4.97
N GLN A 34 3.53 -0.95 -3.97
CA GLN A 34 3.83 -1.21 -2.56
C GLN A 34 2.54 -1.41 -1.78
N TRP A 35 2.56 -2.35 -0.83
CA TRP A 35 1.44 -2.55 0.08
C TRP A 35 1.19 -1.32 0.95
N SER A 36 -0.05 -1.14 1.38
CA SER A 36 -0.49 0.07 2.08
C SER A 36 0.24 0.34 3.38
N GLU A 37 0.82 -0.67 4.05
CA GLU A 37 1.62 -0.45 5.26
C GLU A 37 2.80 0.49 5.05
N VAL A 38 3.42 0.45 3.86
CA VAL A 38 4.54 1.36 3.55
C VAL A 38 4.04 2.80 3.49
N TYR A 39 2.90 3.02 2.85
CA TYR A 39 2.25 4.33 2.82
C TYR A 39 1.77 4.74 4.22
N ASP A 40 1.13 3.85 4.96
CA ASP A 40 0.60 4.19 6.29
C ASP A 40 1.69 4.60 7.27
N HIS A 41 2.89 4.08 7.08
CA HIS A 41 4.04 4.44 7.89
C HIS A 41 4.76 5.71 7.43
N PHE A 42 5.01 5.88 6.12
CA PHE A 42 5.86 6.97 5.60
C PHE A 42 5.09 8.09 4.86
N LYS A 43 3.82 7.87 4.57
CA LYS A 43 2.88 8.83 3.95
C LYS A 43 3.46 9.51 2.71
N SER A 44 3.46 10.84 2.69
CA SER A 44 3.93 11.67 1.59
C SER A 44 5.46 11.65 1.39
N ALA A 45 6.22 10.98 2.27
CA ALA A 45 7.68 10.87 2.16
C ALA A 45 8.18 9.79 1.18
N LEU A 46 7.27 9.13 0.46
CA LEU A 46 7.57 8.13 -0.58
C LEU A 46 7.61 8.80 -1.98
N PRO A 47 8.32 8.20 -2.96
CA PRO A 47 8.31 8.67 -4.34
C PRO A 47 6.89 8.68 -4.93
N LYS A 48 6.49 9.73 -5.66
CA LYS A 48 5.12 9.86 -6.19
C LYS A 48 4.79 8.88 -7.32
N GLU A 49 5.82 8.24 -7.86
CA GLU A 49 5.70 7.20 -8.86
C GLU A 49 5.18 5.89 -8.28
N ILE A 50 5.16 5.69 -6.95
CA ILE A 50 4.61 4.44 -6.41
C ILE A 50 3.09 4.34 -6.66
N ILE A 51 2.61 3.11 -6.73
CA ILE A 51 1.19 2.77 -6.61
C ILE A 51 1.01 2.12 -5.23
N VAL A 52 0.03 2.60 -4.47
CA VAL A 52 -0.31 2.03 -3.16
C VAL A 52 -1.35 0.93 -3.35
N HIS A 53 -1.01 -0.30 -2.98
CA HIS A 53 -1.93 -1.44 -3.01
C HIS A 53 -2.57 -1.59 -1.63
N VAL A 54 -3.82 -1.17 -1.53
CA VAL A 54 -4.62 -1.17 -0.30
C VAL A 54 -5.34 -2.50 -0.15
N TRP A 55 -5.04 -3.20 0.95
CA TRP A 55 -5.63 -4.51 1.25
C TRP A 55 -6.24 -4.60 2.64
N LYS A 56 -6.00 -3.61 3.51
CA LYS A 56 -6.59 -3.50 4.84
C LYS A 56 -7.56 -2.33 4.90
N ASP A 57 -8.63 -2.49 5.67
CA ASP A 57 -9.65 -1.44 5.83
C ASP A 57 -9.17 -0.24 6.66
N VAL A 58 -8.05 -0.39 7.38
CA VAL A 58 -7.48 0.70 8.19
C VAL A 58 -6.78 1.78 7.37
N THR A 59 -6.43 1.49 6.11
CA THR A 59 -5.78 2.47 5.24
C THR A 59 -6.84 3.44 4.69
N ASN A 60 -6.71 4.73 5.00
CA ASN A 60 -7.59 5.77 4.46
C ASN A 60 -7.27 6.04 2.99
N VAL A 61 -8.07 5.48 2.07
CA VAL A 61 -7.91 5.62 0.61
C VAL A 61 -7.97 7.08 0.16
N THR A 62 -8.87 7.88 0.74
CA THR A 62 -9.01 9.31 0.39
C THR A 62 -7.75 10.10 0.75
N ALA A 63 -7.08 9.77 1.85
CA ALA A 63 -5.79 10.37 2.21
C ALA A 63 -4.68 9.96 1.22
N VAL A 64 -4.65 8.71 0.77
CA VAL A 64 -3.69 8.22 -0.23
C VAL A 64 -3.82 9.03 -1.54
N LEU A 65 -5.07 9.21 -1.99
CA LEU A 65 -5.38 9.98 -3.20
C LEU A 65 -5.06 11.47 -3.03
N ALA A 66 -5.40 12.06 -1.87
CA ALA A 66 -5.10 13.46 -1.56
C ALA A 66 -3.59 13.74 -1.51
N ASP A 67 -2.79 12.76 -1.08
CA ASP A 67 -1.32 12.82 -1.13
C ASP A 67 -0.74 12.66 -2.55
N GLY A 68 -1.58 12.47 -3.57
CA GLY A 68 -1.19 12.42 -4.98
C GLY A 68 -0.71 11.05 -5.46
N TYR A 69 -1.01 9.97 -4.71
CA TYR A 69 -0.70 8.61 -5.15
C TYR A 69 -1.86 8.01 -5.94
N GLN A 70 -1.55 6.96 -6.71
CA GLN A 70 -2.56 6.10 -7.32
C GLN A 70 -2.74 4.83 -6.48
N VAL A 71 -3.94 4.25 -6.52
CA VAL A 71 -4.35 3.15 -5.67
C VAL A 71 -4.71 1.92 -6.50
N LEU A 72 -4.26 0.75 -6.04
CA LEU A 72 -4.91 -0.53 -6.30
C LEU A 72 -5.67 -0.92 -5.05
N ARG A 73 -6.92 -1.37 -5.21
CA ARG A 73 -7.81 -1.64 -4.09
C ARG A 73 -8.19 -3.12 -4.10
N ASN A 74 -7.92 -3.79 -2.98
CA ASN A 74 -8.25 -5.19 -2.72
C ASN A 74 -8.86 -5.32 -1.30
N VAL A 75 -9.65 -4.32 -0.89
CA VAL A 75 -10.04 -4.04 0.52
C VAL A 75 -10.52 -5.28 1.27
N GLY A 76 -9.98 -5.41 2.48
CA GLY A 76 -10.64 -6.02 3.61
C GLY A 76 -10.37 -7.49 3.85
N TYR A 77 -10.26 -7.84 5.12
CA TYR A 77 -10.69 -9.16 5.60
C TYR A 77 -12.09 -8.96 6.19
N ASP A 78 -12.98 -8.35 5.40
CA ASP A 78 -14.34 -7.98 5.79
C ASP A 78 -15.37 -8.86 5.08
N SER A 79 -16.65 -8.55 5.29
CA SER A 79 -17.77 -9.30 4.70
C SER A 79 -17.93 -9.13 3.18
N THR A 80 -17.15 -8.25 2.55
CA THR A 80 -17.28 -7.85 1.14
C THR A 80 -15.97 -7.95 0.35
N SER A 81 -14.93 -8.56 0.93
CA SER A 81 -13.60 -8.50 0.34
C SER A 81 -13.40 -9.32 -0.93
N TRP A 82 -12.35 -8.98 -1.68
CA TRP A 82 -11.87 -9.73 -2.84
C TRP A 82 -10.77 -10.75 -2.52
N TYR A 83 -10.61 -11.11 -1.25
CA TYR A 83 -9.77 -12.24 -0.85
C TYR A 83 -10.47 -13.55 -1.17
N LEU A 84 -10.19 -14.12 -2.34
CA LEU A 84 -10.81 -15.38 -2.80
C LEU A 84 -10.40 -16.60 -1.96
N ASP A 85 -9.35 -16.48 -1.13
CA ASP A 85 -8.97 -17.45 -0.10
C ASP A 85 -9.84 -17.37 1.16
N ASN A 86 -10.62 -16.30 1.36
CA ASN A 86 -11.61 -16.21 2.44
C ASN A 86 -12.90 -16.95 2.07
N LEU A 87 -12.99 -18.22 2.47
CA LEU A 87 -14.13 -19.10 2.17
C LEU A 87 -15.46 -18.68 2.83
N ASN A 88 -15.45 -17.66 3.70
CA ASN A 88 -16.67 -17.11 4.32
C ASN A 88 -17.35 -16.03 3.48
N VAL A 89 -16.72 -15.56 2.39
CA VAL A 89 -17.28 -14.54 1.49
C VAL A 89 -17.85 -15.24 0.25
N ASN A 90 -19.14 -15.06 0.01
CA ASN A 90 -19.80 -15.63 -1.17
C ASN A 90 -19.69 -14.72 -2.40
N TRP A 91 -20.15 -15.22 -3.54
CA TRP A 91 -20.13 -14.48 -4.79
C TRP A 91 -20.94 -13.18 -4.72
N GLU A 92 -22.10 -13.19 -4.07
CA GLU A 92 -22.96 -12.02 -3.96
C GLU A 92 -22.26 -10.86 -3.24
N ALA A 93 -21.50 -11.15 -2.17
CA ALA A 93 -20.70 -10.18 -1.45
C ALA A 93 -19.54 -9.62 -2.28
N VAL A 94 -18.79 -10.49 -2.97
CA VAL A 94 -17.72 -10.10 -3.90
C VAL A 94 -18.24 -9.18 -5.00
N TYR A 95 -19.37 -9.54 -5.60
CA TYR A 95 -19.98 -8.82 -6.71
C TYR A 95 -20.55 -7.47 -6.30
N SER A 96 -21.12 -7.37 -5.10
CA SER A 96 -21.77 -6.15 -4.61
C SER A 96 -20.79 -5.13 -4.02
N ASN A 97 -19.50 -5.46 -3.90
CA ASN A 97 -18.52 -4.54 -3.35
C ASN A 97 -18.20 -3.41 -4.37
N GLU A 98 -18.66 -2.20 -4.07
CA GLU A 98 -18.43 -1.01 -4.91
C GLU A 98 -17.03 -0.42 -4.61
N PRO A 99 -16.06 -0.49 -5.55
CA PRO A 99 -14.69 -0.02 -5.35
C PRO A 99 -14.58 1.45 -4.99
N CYS A 100 -15.52 2.30 -5.40
CA CYS A 100 -15.43 3.75 -5.27
C CYS A 100 -16.42 4.35 -4.26
N HIS A 101 -17.04 3.56 -3.39
CA HIS A 101 -18.10 4.05 -2.48
C HIS A 101 -17.63 5.16 -1.50
N ASP A 102 -16.33 5.24 -1.23
CA ASP A 102 -15.67 6.16 -0.30
C ASP A 102 -14.69 7.13 -0.99
N VAL A 103 -14.61 7.09 -2.32
CA VAL A 103 -13.75 7.96 -3.14
C VAL A 103 -14.55 9.21 -3.54
N PRO A 104 -14.01 10.44 -3.36
CA PRO A 104 -14.69 11.69 -3.71
C PRO A 104 -15.06 11.85 -5.19
#